data_AF-A0A4R6ML54-F1
#
_entry.id   AF-A0A4R6ML54-F1
#
_cell.length_a   1.000
_cell.length_b   1.000
_cell.length_c   1.000
_cell.angle_alpha   90.00
_cell.angle_beta   90.00
_cell.angle_gamma   90.00
#
_symmetry.space_group_name_H-M   'P 1'
#
loop_
_entity.id
_entity.type
_entity.pdbx_description
1 polymer ?
#
loop_
_entity_poly.entity_id
_entity_poly.type
_entity_poly.pdbx_seq_one_letter_code
_entity_poly.pdbx_strand_id
1 'polypeptide(L)'
;MKILTFIFSILFFTGCNSDSKKVSDEILKAKSQKLLKAFNEESKITSADSDTLIDLNYDDIKDFVIGYYGQSGTGIKNKIRVYLYDIKKDNYVLNEQLSNLSNPTFYIEQNKITEFYIGNGGGSGRKLEWINGKWILTKMFEVDENEIKTVWKITYPLKKKTEYFALPYKMIPPKEILETDVKE
;
A
#
# COMPACT_ATOMS: atom_id res chain seq x y z
N MET A 1 -14.37 59.88 36.88
CA MET A 1 -15.05 58.66 36.36
C MET A 1 -14.62 58.50 34.91
N LYS A 2 -13.90 57.41 34.59
CA LYS A 2 -13.32 57.14 33.27
C LYS A 2 -14.39 56.56 32.33
N ILE A 3 -14.55 57.13 31.14
CA ILE A 3 -15.35 56.53 30.05
C ILE A 3 -14.36 55.86 29.10
N LEU A 4 -14.53 54.55 28.94
CA LEU A 4 -13.68 53.64 28.18
C LEU A 4 -14.14 53.63 26.71
N THR A 5 -13.28 54.02 25.79
CA THR A 5 -13.56 54.00 24.34
C THR A 5 -13.32 52.58 23.81
N PHE A 6 -14.37 51.95 23.28
CA PHE A 6 -14.30 50.65 22.60
C PHE A 6 -13.93 50.87 21.12
N ILE A 7 -12.75 50.41 20.71
CA ILE A 7 -12.33 50.38 19.30
C ILE A 7 -12.74 49.02 18.73
N PHE A 8 -13.64 49.03 17.76
CA PHE A 8 -14.04 47.85 17.00
C PHE A 8 -13.03 47.64 15.86
N SER A 9 -12.11 46.69 16.02
CA SER A 9 -11.22 46.25 14.94
C SER A 9 -11.97 45.27 14.04
N ILE A 10 -12.29 45.70 12.82
CA ILE A 10 -12.83 44.84 11.76
C ILE A 10 -11.70 43.95 11.26
N LEU A 11 -11.71 42.67 11.65
CA LEU A 11 -10.88 41.63 11.05
C LEU A 11 -11.47 41.24 9.70
N PHE A 12 -10.82 41.67 8.62
CA PHE A 12 -11.03 41.09 7.29
C PHE A 12 -10.45 39.67 7.30
N PHE A 13 -11.32 38.67 7.39
CA PHE A 13 -10.96 37.31 7.00
C PHE A 13 -10.82 37.29 5.48
N THR A 14 -9.60 37.45 4.98
CA THR A 14 -9.26 37.01 3.63
C THR A 14 -9.43 35.49 3.60
N GLY A 15 -10.53 35.03 3.01
CA GLY A 15 -10.70 33.61 2.70
C GLY A 15 -9.52 33.16 1.86
N CYS A 16 -8.71 32.25 2.40
CA CYS A 16 -7.78 31.47 1.60
C CYS A 16 -8.62 30.60 0.65
N ASN A 17 -8.83 31.08 -0.57
CA ASN A 17 -9.19 30.23 -1.68
C ASN A 17 -7.97 29.35 -1.97
N SER A 18 -7.86 28.23 -1.25
CA SER A 18 -6.94 27.17 -1.65
C SER A 18 -7.60 26.42 -2.80
N ASP A 19 -7.55 27.00 -3.99
CA ASP A 19 -7.72 26.23 -5.22
C ASP A 19 -6.52 25.27 -5.28
N SER A 20 -6.64 24.13 -4.59
CA SER A 20 -5.71 23.02 -4.74
C SER A 20 -5.71 22.68 -6.22
N LYS A 21 -4.58 22.94 -6.89
CA LYS A 21 -4.41 22.72 -8.32
C LYS A 21 -4.71 21.25 -8.62
N LYS A 22 -5.93 20.98 -9.07
CA LYS A 22 -6.40 19.62 -9.34
C LYS A 22 -5.63 19.11 -10.56
N VAL A 23 -4.79 18.10 -10.37
CA VAL A 23 -4.06 17.45 -11.46
C VAL A 23 -5.05 16.57 -12.20
N SER A 24 -5.13 16.72 -13.53
CA SER A 24 -6.12 15.97 -14.30
C SER A 24 -5.69 14.52 -14.51
N ASP A 25 -6.66 13.62 -14.64
CA ASP A 25 -6.43 12.20 -14.89
C ASP A 25 -5.63 11.96 -16.19
N GLU A 26 -5.80 12.81 -17.20
CA GLU A 26 -5.04 12.73 -18.45
C GLU A 26 -3.55 13.01 -18.24
N ILE A 27 -3.21 13.98 -17.39
CA ILE A 27 -1.83 14.31 -17.03
C ILE A 27 -1.20 13.13 -16.28
N LEU A 28 -1.91 12.59 -15.30
CA LEU A 28 -1.46 11.44 -14.51
C LEU A 28 -1.22 10.22 -15.41
N LYS A 29 -2.13 9.95 -16.35
CA LYS A 29 -2.02 8.86 -17.33
C LYS A 29 -0.85 9.05 -18.29
N ALA A 30 -0.63 10.26 -18.80
CA ALA A 30 0.50 10.54 -19.69
C ALA A 30 1.85 10.35 -18.98
N LYS A 31 1.94 10.74 -17.70
CA LYS A 31 3.15 10.53 -16.89
C LYS A 31 3.34 9.05 -16.53
N SER A 32 2.27 8.32 -16.19
CA SER A 32 2.37 6.90 -15.83
C SER A 32 2.80 6.03 -17.02
N GLN A 33 2.34 6.34 -18.24
CA GLN A 33 2.77 5.63 -19.45
C GLN A 33 4.29 5.73 -19.69
N LYS A 34 4.91 6.87 -19.36
CA LYS A 34 6.37 7.02 -19.45
C LYS A 34 7.09 6.11 -18.45
N LEU A 35 6.57 6.02 -17.22
CA LEU A 35 7.12 5.12 -16.20
C LEU A 35 6.93 3.65 -16.55
N LEU A 36 5.77 3.28 -17.11
CA LEU A 36 5.51 1.91 -17.55
C LEU A 36 6.49 1.47 -18.64
N LYS A 37 6.74 2.35 -19.62
CA LYS A 37 7.76 2.10 -20.65
C LYS A 37 9.15 1.91 -20.04
N ALA A 38 9.55 2.80 -19.15
CA ALA A 38 10.84 2.72 -18.47
C ALA A 38 10.98 1.44 -17.62
N PHE A 39 9.91 1.06 -16.92
CA PHE A 39 9.85 -0.19 -16.15
C PHE A 39 10.12 -1.40 -17.06
N ASN A 40 9.37 -1.52 -18.17
CA ASN A 40 9.51 -2.64 -19.09
C ASN A 40 10.90 -2.72 -19.75
N GLU A 41 11.55 -1.58 -20.00
CA GLU A 41 12.91 -1.52 -20.52
C GLU A 41 13.96 -1.94 -19.47
N GLU A 42 13.78 -1.54 -18.20
CA GLU A 42 14.64 -1.90 -17.07
C GLU A 42 14.54 -3.39 -16.74
N SER A 43 13.31 -3.92 -16.73
CA SER A 43 12.99 -5.16 -16.07
C SER A 43 13.37 -6.42 -16.85
N LYS A 44 13.89 -6.29 -18.09
CA LYS A 44 14.53 -7.25 -19.05
C LYS A 44 14.00 -8.68 -19.18
N ILE A 45 13.59 -9.28 -18.08
CA ILE A 45 13.13 -10.65 -17.87
C ILE A 45 11.63 -10.67 -17.49
N THR A 46 11.09 -9.61 -16.88
CA THR A 46 9.70 -9.55 -16.41
C THR A 46 9.03 -8.27 -16.90
N SER A 47 8.00 -8.34 -17.73
CA SER A 47 7.20 -7.16 -18.10
C SER A 47 6.11 -6.89 -17.07
N ALA A 48 5.51 -5.69 -17.14
CA ALA A 48 4.26 -5.44 -16.44
C ALA A 48 3.16 -6.40 -16.95
N ASP A 49 2.42 -6.98 -16.03
CA ASP A 49 1.22 -7.78 -16.31
C ASP A 49 -0.06 -6.95 -16.18
N SER A 50 -0.01 -5.90 -15.38
CA SER A 50 -1.09 -4.95 -15.19
C SER A 50 -0.55 -3.60 -14.71
N ASP A 51 -1.37 -2.56 -14.88
CA ASP A 51 -1.10 -1.24 -14.32
C ASP A 51 -2.41 -0.55 -13.94
N THR A 52 -2.37 0.32 -12.94
CA THR A 52 -3.55 1.06 -12.48
C THR A 52 -3.19 2.40 -11.85
N LEU A 53 -4.15 3.32 -11.87
CA LEU A 53 -4.11 4.59 -11.17
C LEU A 53 -5.08 4.53 -9.99
N ILE A 54 -4.56 4.66 -8.78
CA ILE A 54 -5.32 4.53 -7.53
C ILE A 54 -4.71 5.43 -6.46
N ASP A 55 -5.54 6.10 -5.66
CA ASP A 55 -5.05 6.93 -4.56
C ASP A 55 -4.65 6.04 -3.37
N LEU A 56 -3.35 5.99 -3.07
CA LEU A 56 -2.77 5.16 -2.00
C LEU A 56 -2.36 5.96 -0.77
N ASN A 57 -2.32 7.29 -0.84
CA ASN A 57 -1.92 8.16 0.27
C ASN A 57 -3.05 9.10 0.72
N TYR A 58 -4.24 8.95 0.15
CA TYR A 58 -5.47 9.65 0.50
C TYR A 58 -5.33 11.17 0.38
N ASP A 59 -4.66 11.64 -0.69
CA ASP A 59 -4.49 13.05 -0.99
C ASP A 59 -5.35 13.54 -2.17
N ASP A 60 -6.31 12.72 -2.60
CA ASP A 60 -7.21 12.94 -3.75
C ASP A 60 -6.48 13.00 -5.12
N ILE A 61 -5.21 12.58 -5.18
CA ILE A 61 -4.44 12.43 -6.42
C ILE A 61 -4.12 10.94 -6.60
N LYS A 62 -4.37 10.43 -7.82
CA LYS A 62 -4.09 9.02 -8.10
C LYS A 62 -2.59 8.76 -8.19
N ASP A 63 -2.15 7.72 -7.51
CA ASP A 63 -0.82 7.15 -7.59
C ASP A 63 -0.76 6.07 -8.66
N PHE A 64 0.45 5.71 -9.08
CA PHE A 64 0.66 4.72 -10.13
C PHE A 64 1.19 3.40 -9.58
N VAL A 65 0.50 2.31 -9.89
CA VAL A 65 0.86 0.95 -9.49
C VAL A 65 1.05 0.09 -10.72
N ILE A 66 2.20 -0.58 -10.80
CA ILE A 66 2.51 -1.57 -11.82
C ILE A 66 2.50 -2.95 -11.16
N GLY A 67 1.66 -3.87 -11.61
CA GLY A 67 1.69 -5.28 -11.23
C GLY A 67 2.54 -6.09 -12.21
N TYR A 68 3.35 -7.00 -11.69
CA TYR A 68 4.20 -7.89 -12.49
C TYR A 68 4.49 -9.20 -11.76
N TYR A 69 4.77 -10.27 -12.48
CA TYR A 69 5.17 -11.53 -11.90
C TYR A 69 6.69 -11.56 -11.63
N GLY A 70 7.09 -11.90 -10.40
CA GLY A 70 8.49 -12.03 -10.03
C GLY A 70 9.20 -13.26 -10.64
N GLN A 71 10.53 -13.29 -10.58
CA GLN A 71 11.37 -14.40 -11.09
C GLN A 71 11.19 -15.74 -10.33
N SER A 72 11.94 -16.78 -10.74
CA SER A 72 11.86 -18.18 -10.28
C SER A 72 11.73 -18.40 -8.76
N GLY A 73 10.85 -19.32 -8.36
CA GLY A 73 10.65 -19.83 -7.00
C GLY A 73 9.32 -20.58 -6.89
N THR A 74 8.86 -20.83 -5.66
CA THR A 74 7.92 -21.93 -5.38
C THR A 74 6.53 -21.50 -4.93
N GLY A 75 6.32 -20.22 -4.64
CA GLY A 75 5.01 -19.64 -4.32
C GLY A 75 4.48 -18.71 -5.40
N ILE A 76 3.29 -18.15 -5.18
CA ILE A 76 2.70 -17.09 -6.02
C ILE A 76 3.55 -15.81 -5.86
N LYS A 77 3.91 -15.17 -6.97
CA LYS A 77 4.86 -14.04 -6.97
C LYS A 77 4.32 -12.82 -7.70
N ASN A 78 3.03 -12.54 -7.57
CA ASN A 78 2.51 -11.26 -8.02
C ASN A 78 3.20 -10.18 -7.19
N LYS A 79 3.90 -9.27 -7.84
CA LYS A 79 4.61 -8.16 -7.21
C LYS A 79 4.07 -6.85 -7.74
N ILE A 80 4.33 -5.79 -6.99
CA ILE A 80 4.00 -4.43 -7.40
C ILE A 80 5.21 -3.51 -7.35
N ARG A 81 5.21 -2.51 -8.22
CA ARG A 81 6.04 -1.31 -8.10
C ARG A 81 5.09 -0.10 -8.00
N VAL A 82 5.31 0.73 -6.99
CA VAL A 82 4.40 1.83 -6.64
C VAL A 82 5.13 3.15 -6.77
N TYR A 83 4.49 4.12 -7.41
CA TYR A 83 4.95 5.50 -7.47
C TYR A 83 3.87 6.43 -6.95
N LEU A 84 4.17 7.19 -5.90
CA LEU A 84 3.25 8.22 -5.40
C LEU A 84 3.42 9.51 -6.19
N TYR A 85 2.34 10.22 -6.48
CA TYR A 85 2.45 11.51 -7.15
C TYR A 85 2.85 12.62 -6.15
N ASP A 86 3.96 13.31 -6.41
CA ASP A 86 4.44 14.43 -5.60
C ASP A 86 4.08 15.75 -6.30
N ILE A 87 3.06 16.43 -5.79
CA ILE A 87 2.57 17.71 -6.35
C ILE A 87 3.65 18.81 -6.34
N LYS A 88 4.58 18.78 -5.39
CA LYS A 88 5.66 19.79 -5.32
C LYS A 88 6.68 19.58 -6.42
N LYS A 89 6.88 18.33 -6.85
CA LYS A 89 7.77 17.97 -7.95
C LYS A 89 7.05 17.90 -9.30
N ASP A 90 5.72 18.00 -9.31
CA ASP A 90 4.87 17.68 -10.46
C ASP A 90 5.30 16.35 -11.11
N ASN A 91 5.56 15.32 -10.30
CA ASN A 91 6.01 14.04 -10.83
C ASN A 91 5.77 12.89 -9.86
N TYR A 92 5.75 11.68 -10.41
CA TYR A 92 5.74 10.46 -9.65
C TYR A 92 7.10 10.19 -8.99
N VAL A 93 7.06 9.70 -7.75
CA VAL A 93 8.22 9.33 -6.94
C VAL A 93 8.05 7.89 -6.49
N LEU A 94 9.08 7.06 -6.69
CA LEU A 94 9.08 5.67 -6.27
C LEU A 94 8.83 5.56 -4.77
N ASN A 95 7.87 4.71 -4.39
CA ASN A 95 7.59 4.39 -3.00
C ASN A 95 8.19 3.04 -2.64
N GLU A 96 9.30 3.05 -1.91
CA GLU A 96 10.03 1.83 -1.55
C GLU A 96 9.26 0.95 -0.56
N GLN A 97 8.45 1.55 0.33
CA GLN A 97 7.70 0.79 1.34
C GLN A 97 6.63 -0.11 0.71
N LEU A 98 5.91 0.43 -0.29
CA LEU A 98 4.84 -0.26 -1.00
C LEU A 98 5.32 -0.96 -2.27
N SER A 99 6.54 -0.69 -2.72
CA SER A 99 7.15 -1.46 -3.80
C SER A 99 7.63 -2.82 -3.28
N ASN A 100 7.57 -3.83 -4.15
CA ASN A 100 7.93 -5.22 -3.87
C ASN A 100 7.03 -5.97 -2.87
N LEU A 101 5.84 -5.45 -2.53
CA LEU A 101 4.84 -6.27 -1.83
C LEU A 101 4.49 -7.49 -2.68
N SER A 102 4.42 -8.66 -2.05
CA SER A 102 4.05 -9.91 -2.71
C SER A 102 2.57 -10.20 -2.50
N ASN A 103 1.89 -10.57 -3.58
CA ASN A 103 0.47 -10.87 -3.65
C ASN A 103 -0.39 -9.85 -2.87
N PRO A 104 -0.22 -8.54 -3.16
CA PRO A 104 -0.92 -7.53 -2.39
C PRO A 104 -2.41 -7.50 -2.74
N THR A 105 -3.26 -7.32 -1.73
CA THR A 105 -4.67 -6.95 -1.90
C THR A 105 -4.89 -5.55 -1.34
N PHE A 106 -5.50 -4.69 -2.14
CA PHE A 106 -5.78 -3.29 -1.79
C PHE A 106 -7.24 -3.13 -1.36
N TYR A 107 -7.47 -2.88 -0.07
CA TYR A 107 -8.78 -2.55 0.48
C TYR A 107 -8.84 -1.05 0.77
N ILE A 108 -8.83 -0.24 -0.29
CA ILE A 108 -8.67 1.22 -0.19
C ILE A 108 -9.75 1.87 0.67
N GLU A 109 -11.01 1.47 0.52
CA GLU A 109 -12.13 1.97 1.34
C GLU A 109 -11.99 1.63 2.83
N GLN A 110 -11.16 0.64 3.17
CA GLN A 110 -10.90 0.19 4.53
C GLN A 110 -9.54 0.68 5.05
N ASN A 111 -8.83 1.54 4.31
CA ASN A 111 -7.53 2.06 4.71
C ASN A 111 -6.51 0.95 5.01
N LYS A 112 -6.52 -0.12 4.19
CA LYS A 112 -5.84 -1.38 4.48
C LYS A 112 -5.22 -2.00 3.23
N ILE A 113 -4.00 -2.49 3.35
CA ILE A 113 -3.33 -3.33 2.36
C ILE A 113 -2.89 -4.62 3.05
N THR A 114 -3.12 -5.75 2.42
CA THR A 114 -2.54 -7.04 2.85
C THR A 114 -1.57 -7.53 1.79
N GLU A 115 -0.57 -8.30 2.20
CA GLU A 115 0.40 -8.95 1.30
C GLU A 115 0.84 -10.26 1.93
N PHE A 116 1.23 -11.22 1.10
CA PHE A 116 1.85 -12.44 1.56
C PHE A 116 2.78 -13.05 0.52
N TYR A 117 3.72 -13.86 1.00
CA TYR A 117 4.44 -14.83 0.19
C TYR A 117 4.59 -16.13 0.98
N ILE A 118 4.02 -17.20 0.45
CA ILE A 118 4.11 -18.55 1.02
C ILE A 118 4.53 -19.51 -0.10
N GLY A 119 5.58 -20.29 0.14
CA GLY A 119 6.11 -21.25 -0.81
C GLY A 119 6.97 -22.31 -0.11
N ASN A 120 6.92 -23.54 -0.62
CA ASN A 120 7.64 -24.73 -0.10
C ASN A 120 7.85 -24.76 1.42
N GLY A 121 6.80 -25.11 2.16
CA GLY A 121 6.89 -25.41 3.59
C GLY A 121 6.94 -24.17 4.49
N GLY A 122 6.87 -22.95 3.97
CA GLY A 122 6.83 -21.78 4.84
C GLY A 122 6.53 -20.47 4.13
N GLY A 123 6.39 -19.41 4.92
CA GLY A 123 6.08 -18.10 4.39
C GLY A 123 5.75 -17.07 5.43
N SER A 124 5.40 -15.89 4.96
CA SER A 124 4.95 -14.79 5.80
C SER A 124 4.01 -13.88 5.04
N GLY A 125 3.39 -12.97 5.78
CA GLY A 125 2.63 -11.89 5.20
C GLY A 125 2.35 -10.81 6.24
N ARG A 126 1.83 -9.68 5.76
CA ARG A 126 1.54 -8.53 6.60
C ARG A 126 0.24 -7.84 6.22
N LYS A 127 -0.29 -7.11 7.19
CA LYS A 127 -1.34 -6.11 7.03
C LYS A 127 -0.76 -4.75 7.37
N LEU A 128 -0.88 -3.82 6.42
CA LEU A 128 -0.61 -2.40 6.58
C LEU A 128 -1.95 -1.67 6.72
N GLU A 129 -2.03 -0.72 7.63
CA GLU A 129 -3.19 0.18 7.77
C GLU A 129 -2.73 1.64 7.68
N TRP A 130 -3.53 2.48 7.02
CA TRP A 130 -3.26 3.91 6.92
C TRP A 130 -3.66 4.61 8.21
N ILE A 131 -2.67 5.07 8.97
CA ILE A 131 -2.84 5.68 10.29
C ILE A 131 -2.01 6.95 10.35
N ASN A 132 -2.66 8.08 10.62
CA ASN A 132 -1.99 9.39 10.76
C ASN A 132 -1.10 9.76 9.56
N GLY A 133 -1.60 9.53 8.33
CA GLY A 133 -0.90 9.90 7.11
C GLY A 133 0.23 8.95 6.71
N LYS A 134 0.26 7.72 7.24
CA LYS A 134 1.32 6.73 6.97
C LYS A 134 0.77 5.31 6.94
N TRP A 135 1.35 4.47 6.10
CA TRP A 135 1.13 3.02 6.13
C TRP A 135 1.90 2.39 7.29
N ILE A 136 1.17 1.83 8.27
CA ILE A 136 1.74 1.24 9.48
C ILE A 136 1.49 -0.27 9.49
N LEU A 137 2.51 -1.05 9.84
CA LEU A 137 2.39 -2.50 10.04
C LEU A 137 1.59 -2.80 11.31
N THR A 138 0.42 -3.43 11.16
CA THR A 138 -0.48 -3.72 12.30
C THR A 138 -0.71 -5.20 12.56
N LYS A 139 -0.45 -6.05 11.56
CA LYS A 139 -0.46 -7.51 11.70
C LYS A 139 0.64 -8.09 10.81
N MET A 140 1.32 -9.12 11.29
CA MET A 140 2.16 -9.98 10.46
C MET A 140 1.93 -11.44 10.84
N PHE A 141 2.12 -12.35 9.91
CA PHE A 141 2.14 -13.76 10.20
C PHE A 141 3.42 -14.41 9.66
N GLU A 142 3.84 -15.48 10.31
CA GLU A 142 4.85 -16.43 9.84
C GLU A 142 4.18 -17.81 9.85
N VAL A 143 4.43 -18.60 8.82
CA VAL A 143 4.02 -20.00 8.75
C VAL A 143 5.22 -20.87 8.42
N ASP A 144 5.31 -21.99 9.12
CA ASP A 144 6.32 -23.02 8.89
C ASP A 144 5.62 -24.38 9.02
N GLU A 145 5.77 -25.19 7.98
CA GLU A 145 5.34 -26.58 7.89
C GLU A 145 6.56 -27.47 8.15
N ASN A 146 6.56 -28.10 9.32
CA ASN A 146 7.45 -29.22 9.58
C ASN A 146 6.67 -30.54 9.51
N GLU A 147 7.41 -31.67 9.52
CA GLU A 147 6.86 -33.03 9.42
C GLU A 147 5.78 -33.36 10.48
N ILE A 148 5.69 -32.57 11.55
CA ILE A 148 4.83 -32.86 12.71
C ILE A 148 3.55 -32.00 12.69
N LYS A 149 3.64 -30.72 12.29
CA LYS A 149 2.48 -29.81 12.20
C LYS A 149 2.84 -28.50 11.50
N THR A 150 1.82 -27.86 10.93
CA THR A 150 1.89 -26.46 10.49
C THR A 150 1.49 -25.53 11.62
N VAL A 151 2.30 -24.52 11.91
CA VAL A 151 1.97 -23.49 12.90
C VAL A 151 1.99 -22.12 12.24
N TRP A 152 0.89 -21.39 12.42
CA TRP A 152 0.75 -20.00 12.00
C TRP A 152 0.95 -19.10 13.21
N LYS A 153 2.06 -18.37 13.25
CA LYS A 153 2.39 -17.39 14.28
C LYS A 153 1.94 -16.01 13.82
N ILE A 154 0.96 -15.41 14.49
CA ILE A 154 0.47 -14.07 14.20
C ILE A 154 1.01 -13.09 15.23
N THR A 155 1.64 -12.02 14.78
CA THR A 155 2.11 -10.93 15.64
C THR A 155 1.35 -9.64 15.33
N TYR A 156 0.93 -8.95 16.39
CA TYR A 156 0.26 -7.64 16.35
C TYR A 156 1.18 -6.59 16.98
N PRO A 157 2.06 -5.92 16.21
CA PRO A 157 3.13 -5.08 16.76
C PRO A 157 2.62 -3.96 17.67
N LEU A 158 1.54 -3.28 17.27
CA LEU A 158 0.95 -2.18 18.03
C LEU A 158 0.34 -2.63 19.37
N LYS A 159 -0.06 -3.90 19.47
CA LYS A 159 -0.62 -4.50 20.70
C LYS A 159 0.42 -5.27 21.52
N LYS A 160 1.65 -5.41 20.99
CA LYS A 160 2.72 -6.26 21.56
C LYS A 160 2.21 -7.67 21.90
N LYS A 161 1.39 -8.23 21.02
CA LYS A 161 0.72 -9.53 21.21
C LYS A 161 1.12 -10.50 20.10
N THR A 162 1.33 -11.76 20.48
CA THR A 162 1.51 -12.88 19.53
C THR A 162 0.50 -13.98 19.84
N GLU A 163 -0.03 -14.58 18.79
CA GLU A 163 -0.97 -15.71 18.83
C GLU A 163 -0.47 -16.82 17.92
N TYR A 164 -0.87 -18.06 18.21
CA TYR A 164 -0.46 -19.24 17.46
C TYR A 164 -1.69 -20.04 17.07
N PHE A 165 -1.74 -20.49 15.82
CA PHE A 165 -2.84 -21.29 15.27
C PHE A 165 -2.26 -22.56 14.65
N ALA A 166 -2.91 -23.69 14.92
CA ALA A 166 -2.65 -24.94 14.24
C ALA A 166 -3.71 -25.09 13.14
N LEU A 167 -3.35 -24.75 11.91
CA LEU A 167 -4.20 -24.83 10.72
C LEU A 167 -3.40 -25.51 9.60
N PRO A 168 -4.04 -26.22 8.66
CA PRO A 168 -3.34 -26.84 7.53
C PRO A 168 -2.46 -25.85 6.76
N TYR A 169 -1.34 -26.32 6.24
CA TYR A 169 -0.52 -25.54 5.31
C TYR A 169 -1.29 -25.23 4.03
N LYS A 170 -1.19 -23.99 3.57
CA LYS A 170 -1.76 -23.49 2.32
C LYS A 170 -0.85 -22.43 1.74
N MET A 171 -0.70 -22.39 0.42
CA MET A 171 0.07 -21.35 -0.28
C MET A 171 -0.65 -20.00 -0.33
N ILE A 172 -1.95 -19.97 -0.02
CA ILE A 172 -2.75 -18.77 0.23
C ILE A 172 -3.18 -18.80 1.70
N PRO A 173 -2.95 -17.73 2.49
CA PRO A 173 -3.29 -17.73 3.91
C PRO A 173 -4.81 -17.94 4.12
N PRO A 174 -5.21 -18.75 5.12
CA PRO A 174 -6.60 -18.80 5.55
C PRO A 174 -7.12 -17.41 5.94
N LYS A 175 -8.40 -17.13 5.70
CA LYS A 175 -8.99 -15.80 5.92
C LYS A 175 -8.86 -15.33 7.37
N GLU A 176 -8.88 -16.24 8.33
CA GLU A 176 -8.64 -15.95 9.75
C GLU A 176 -7.19 -15.48 10.04
N ILE A 177 -6.22 -15.94 9.23
CA ILE A 177 -4.81 -15.53 9.33
C ILE A 177 -4.59 -14.20 8.63
N LEU A 178 -4.99 -14.08 7.36
CA LEU A 178 -4.87 -12.84 6.61
C LEU A 178 -5.96 -12.80 5.54
N GLU A 179 -6.69 -11.69 5.49
CA GLU A 179 -7.67 -11.47 4.43
C GLU A 179 -6.94 -11.16 3.12
N THR A 180 -7.35 -11.81 2.03
CA THR A 180 -6.83 -11.63 0.68
C THR A 180 -7.93 -11.95 -0.33
N ASP A 181 -7.87 -11.35 -1.51
CA ASP A 181 -8.73 -11.66 -2.66
C ASP A 181 -8.04 -12.55 -3.72
N VAL A 182 -6.77 -12.90 -3.48
CA VAL A 182 -5.98 -13.79 -4.33
C VAL A 182 -6.61 -15.18 -4.32
N LYS A 183 -6.78 -15.75 -5.53
CA LYS A 183 -7.38 -17.06 -5.76
C LYS A 183 -6.31 -18.07 -6.17
N GLU A 184 -6.56 -19.35 -5.88
CA GLU A 184 -5.76 -20.49 -6.38
C GLU A 184 -5.86 -20.63 -7.90
#